data_AF-A0A239EH44-F1
#
_entry.id   AF-A0A239EH44-F1
#
_cell.length_a   1.000
_cell.length_b   1.000
_cell.length_c   1.000
_cell.angle_alpha   90.00
_cell.angle_beta   90.00
_cell.angle_gamma   90.00
#
_symmetry.space_group_name_H-M   'P 1'
#
loop_
_entity.id
_entity.type
_entity.pdbx_description
1 polymer ?
#
loop_
_entity_poly.entity_id
_entity_poly.type
_entity_poly.pdbx_seq_one_letter_code
_entity_poly.pdbx_strand_id
1 'polypeptide(L)'
;MRRAWTIGAVAALVAGLAAAPARADESPWRTADAPWGLWPESGLNQVAALGPGDVWAAGFEGLACIDWSIPGFGAGSVCSSNAVVRHWNGSRWENRNPPGAWNLEIGDVDASSPGNVWIAGRNGNGGYVARWDGSRWTQITLPEACRRAEYLQLEAVDDGVWATNGCIARWKDGAWTTYDSTIGFVHQTFAVSDTELWAGGSRLGPYRPIVVRWDGKEWVDADVPEGYTTLLVAGPGHVWVQGPGKSELMHRTAAGWTAAPKPPSAYLPYRLGEDGSLWTGTDPSKPGAVFYRFDGAQWQTIPMPARTGTGSRERGGFDYTAVPGTGTGMIGAGTAPGGGPLIMTNRPAS
;
A
#
# COMPACT_ATOMS: atom_id res chain seq x y z
N MET A 1 39.42 76.29 -13.87
CA MET A 1 39.09 74.99 -14.50
C MET A 1 39.20 73.90 -13.44
N ARG A 2 38.08 73.43 -12.89
CA ARG A 2 38.03 72.28 -11.97
C ARG A 2 36.89 71.37 -12.42
N ARG A 3 37.26 70.12 -12.74
CA ARG A 3 36.38 69.04 -13.19
C ARG A 3 35.61 68.49 -11.99
N ALA A 4 34.30 68.39 -12.09
CA ALA A 4 33.46 67.66 -11.14
C ALA A 4 33.24 66.24 -11.69
N TRP A 5 33.49 65.24 -10.86
CA TRP A 5 33.19 63.83 -11.13
C TRP A 5 31.84 63.50 -10.50
N THR A 6 30.91 62.99 -11.30
CA THR A 6 29.65 62.39 -10.84
C THR A 6 29.88 60.90 -10.54
N ILE A 7 29.68 60.50 -9.29
CA ILE A 7 29.63 59.09 -8.89
C ILE A 7 28.18 58.63 -9.10
N GLY A 8 27.96 57.71 -10.05
CA GLY A 8 26.68 57.04 -10.26
C GLY A 8 26.49 55.92 -9.22
N ALA A 9 25.36 55.94 -8.52
CA ALA A 9 24.94 54.85 -7.65
C ALA A 9 24.35 53.71 -8.50
N VAL A 10 24.91 52.51 -8.39
CA VAL A 10 24.36 51.28 -8.95
C VAL A 10 23.33 50.75 -7.97
N ALA A 11 22.05 50.76 -8.35
CA ALA A 11 20.99 50.08 -7.60
C ALA A 11 21.09 48.57 -7.88
N ALA A 12 21.44 47.79 -6.86
CA ALA A 12 21.36 46.33 -6.92
C ALA A 12 19.88 45.91 -6.87
N LEU A 13 19.39 45.32 -7.96
CA LEU A 13 18.10 44.64 -8.00
C LEU A 13 18.24 43.32 -7.23
N VAL A 14 17.68 43.26 -6.02
CA VAL A 14 17.48 41.99 -5.31
C VAL A 14 16.28 41.31 -5.98
N ALA A 15 16.54 40.34 -6.84
CA ALA A 15 15.51 39.44 -7.34
C ALA A 15 14.99 38.61 -6.15
N GLY A 16 13.78 38.94 -5.69
CA GLY A 16 13.10 38.15 -4.67
C GLY A 16 12.88 36.73 -5.17
N LEU A 17 13.41 35.75 -4.44
CA LEU A 17 12.95 34.36 -4.52
C LEU A 17 11.46 34.37 -4.19
N ALA A 18 10.61 34.26 -5.21
CA ALA A 18 9.21 33.96 -4.99
C ALA A 18 9.16 32.58 -4.32
N ALA A 19 8.86 32.55 -3.02
CA ALA A 19 8.50 31.33 -2.34
C ALA A 19 7.32 30.72 -3.13
N ALA A 20 7.48 29.47 -3.58
CA ALA A 20 6.34 28.72 -4.09
C ALA A 20 5.22 28.78 -3.04
N PRO A 21 3.96 28.97 -3.43
CA PRO A 21 2.88 28.99 -2.45
C PRO A 21 2.89 27.64 -1.74
N ALA A 22 3.14 27.65 -0.43
CA ALA A 22 2.87 26.50 0.40
C ALA A 22 1.38 26.18 0.23
N ARG A 23 1.05 25.01 -0.34
CA ARG A 23 -0.34 24.60 -0.45
C ARG A 23 -0.93 24.54 0.95
N ALA A 24 -1.93 25.39 1.21
CA ALA A 24 -2.62 25.52 2.49
C ALA A 24 -3.60 24.37 2.78
N ASP A 25 -3.61 23.31 1.98
CA ASP A 25 -4.64 22.25 2.01
C ASP A 25 -4.22 20.96 2.74
N GLU A 26 -2.96 20.84 3.18
CA GLU A 26 -2.52 19.62 3.86
C GLU A 26 -2.71 19.71 5.37
N SER A 27 -3.69 18.97 5.87
CA SER A 27 -3.89 18.79 7.31
C SER A 27 -2.73 17.98 7.90
N PRO A 28 -2.30 18.24 9.14
CA PRO A 28 -1.28 17.43 9.78
C PRO A 28 -1.80 16.00 10.00
N TRP A 29 -0.89 15.03 9.88
CA TRP A 29 -1.17 13.66 10.32
C TRP A 29 -1.49 13.64 11.81
N ARG A 30 -2.53 12.89 12.18
CA ARG A 30 -2.97 12.69 13.55
C ARG A 30 -3.44 11.25 13.74
N THR A 31 -3.49 10.78 14.98
CA THR A 31 -4.26 9.58 15.30
C THR A 31 -5.76 9.88 15.15
N ALA A 32 -6.53 8.87 14.77
CA ALA A 32 -7.98 8.96 14.64
C ALA A 32 -8.66 7.81 15.37
N ASP A 33 -9.99 7.85 15.42
CA ASP A 33 -10.81 6.80 16.03
C ASP A 33 -10.48 5.44 15.40
N ALA A 34 -10.03 4.52 16.24
CA ALA A 34 -9.77 3.15 15.87
C ALA A 34 -10.97 2.26 16.23
N PRO A 35 -11.16 1.12 15.56
CA PRO A 35 -12.18 0.16 15.94
C PRO A 35 -12.05 -0.25 17.41
N TRP A 36 -13.16 -0.30 18.13
CA TRP A 36 -13.19 -0.75 19.52
C TRP A 36 -13.88 -2.11 19.63
N GLY A 37 -13.84 -2.72 20.82
CA GLY A 37 -14.51 -3.99 21.10
C GLY A 37 -13.86 -5.23 20.45
N LEU A 38 -12.58 -5.14 20.10
CA LEU A 38 -11.77 -6.30 19.71
C LEU A 38 -11.40 -7.12 20.93
N TRP A 39 -11.20 -8.42 20.73
CA TRP A 39 -10.63 -9.27 21.77
C TRP A 39 -9.20 -8.82 22.12
N PRO A 40 -8.68 -9.13 23.33
CA PRO A 40 -7.28 -8.88 23.68
C PRO A 40 -6.31 -9.49 22.67
N GLU A 41 -5.07 -8.99 22.66
CA GLU A 41 -4.04 -9.40 21.68
C GLU A 41 -4.56 -9.26 20.24
N SER A 42 -4.94 -8.02 19.89
CA SER A 42 -5.50 -7.64 18.59
C SER A 42 -4.68 -6.55 17.90
N GLY A 43 -4.96 -6.35 16.62
CA GLY A 43 -4.28 -5.37 15.80
C GLY A 43 -4.87 -5.27 14.40
N LEU A 44 -4.55 -4.18 13.70
CA LEU A 44 -4.82 -3.99 12.27
C LEU A 44 -3.52 -4.03 11.51
N ASN A 45 -3.58 -4.52 10.27
CA ASN A 45 -2.41 -4.71 9.42
C ASN A 45 -2.62 -4.19 8.00
N GLN A 46 -3.87 -4.11 7.52
CA GLN A 46 -4.21 -3.77 6.15
C GLN A 46 -5.33 -2.71 6.09
N VAL A 47 -5.31 -1.86 5.07
CA VAL A 47 -6.32 -0.81 4.88
C VAL A 47 -6.64 -0.55 3.40
N ALA A 48 -7.94 -0.44 3.09
CA ALA A 48 -8.45 0.02 1.81
C ALA A 48 -9.41 1.19 2.03
N ALA A 49 -9.40 2.20 1.15
CA ALA A 49 -10.26 3.37 1.27
C ALA A 49 -10.94 3.68 -0.05
N LEU A 50 -12.27 3.83 -0.01
CA LEU A 50 -13.10 4.27 -1.13
C LEU A 50 -13.46 5.75 -1.00
N GLY A 51 -13.32 6.31 0.20
CA GLY A 51 -13.47 7.73 0.47
C GLY A 51 -13.50 8.04 1.97
N PRO A 52 -13.74 9.30 2.36
CA PRO A 52 -13.69 9.70 3.76
C PRO A 52 -14.75 8.98 4.63
N GLY A 53 -15.85 8.55 4.02
CA GLY A 53 -16.94 7.82 4.66
C GLY A 53 -16.92 6.31 4.46
N ASP A 54 -15.92 5.76 3.78
CA ASP A 54 -15.89 4.33 3.44
C ASP A 54 -14.44 3.83 3.45
N VAL A 55 -14.06 3.22 4.58
CA VAL A 55 -12.71 2.68 4.80
C VAL A 55 -12.84 1.29 5.39
N TRP A 56 -12.07 0.35 4.86
CA TRP A 56 -11.97 -1.02 5.33
C TRP A 56 -10.61 -1.23 5.97
N ALA A 57 -10.59 -1.79 7.16
CA ALA A 57 -9.36 -2.18 7.83
C ALA A 57 -9.45 -3.63 8.27
N ALA A 58 -8.36 -4.38 8.07
CA ALA A 58 -8.31 -5.79 8.41
C ALA A 58 -7.07 -6.11 9.25
N GLY A 59 -7.17 -7.18 10.04
CA GLY A 59 -6.11 -7.64 10.91
C GLY A 59 -6.52 -8.86 11.71
N PHE A 60 -6.17 -8.87 13.00
CA PHE A 60 -6.35 -10.03 13.86
C PHE A 60 -6.88 -9.65 15.25
N GLU A 61 -7.49 -10.63 15.93
CA GLU A 61 -7.81 -10.57 17.35
C GLU A 61 -7.65 -11.93 18.03
N GLY A 62 -7.48 -11.91 19.36
CA GLY A 62 -7.41 -13.13 20.16
C GLY A 62 -6.18 -13.96 19.85
N LEU A 63 -5.05 -13.31 19.51
CA LEU A 63 -3.80 -14.04 19.29
C LEU A 63 -3.40 -14.82 20.55
N ALA A 64 -3.20 -16.12 20.38
CA ALA A 64 -2.70 -17.01 21.41
C ALA A 64 -1.57 -17.87 20.83
N CYS A 65 -0.46 -17.97 21.58
CA CYS A 65 0.71 -18.75 21.19
C CYS A 65 1.02 -19.80 22.26
N ILE A 66 1.33 -21.02 21.81
CA ILE A 66 1.88 -22.09 22.64
C ILE A 66 3.35 -22.26 22.26
N ASP A 67 4.24 -21.99 23.20
CA ASP A 67 5.67 -22.29 23.09
C ASP A 67 5.87 -23.78 23.39
N TRP A 68 6.46 -24.52 22.45
CA TRP A 68 6.78 -25.94 22.60
C TRP A 68 8.29 -26.16 22.76
N SER A 69 9.07 -25.10 23.01
CA SER A 69 10.52 -25.19 23.09
C SER A 69 10.99 -26.12 24.21
N ILE A 70 11.76 -27.14 23.84
CA ILE A 70 12.35 -28.13 24.74
C ILE A 70 13.88 -28.06 24.61
N PRO A 71 14.62 -27.75 25.69
CA PRO A 71 16.08 -27.72 25.67
C PRO A 71 16.68 -29.02 25.11
N GLY A 72 17.52 -28.90 24.08
CA GLY A 72 18.17 -30.04 23.42
C GLY A 72 17.30 -30.80 22.40
N PHE A 73 16.01 -30.48 22.25
CA PHE A 73 15.10 -31.16 21.31
C PHE A 73 14.45 -30.24 20.28
N GLY A 74 14.54 -28.91 20.46
CA GLY A 74 14.08 -27.93 19.49
C GLY A 74 13.41 -26.74 20.17
N ALA A 75 13.21 -25.66 19.41
CA ALA A 75 12.52 -24.47 19.86
C ALA A 75 11.52 -24.01 18.81
N GLY A 76 10.36 -23.54 19.26
CA GLY A 76 9.34 -22.95 18.39
C GLY A 76 8.04 -22.67 19.12
N SER A 77 7.19 -21.88 18.47
CA SER A 77 5.87 -21.54 18.94
C SER A 77 4.85 -21.81 17.84
N VAL A 78 3.66 -22.25 18.25
CA VAL A 78 2.49 -22.32 17.36
C VAL A 78 1.48 -21.31 17.85
N CYS A 79 1.08 -20.41 16.96
CA CYS A 79 0.16 -19.33 17.25
C CYS A 79 -1.12 -19.47 16.43
N SER A 80 -2.22 -18.96 16.97
CA SER A 80 -3.51 -18.89 16.31
C SER A 80 -4.19 -17.56 16.66
N SER A 81 -4.91 -16.99 15.71
CA SER A 81 -5.69 -15.76 15.87
C SER A 81 -6.93 -15.79 14.99
N ASN A 82 -7.85 -14.86 15.21
CA ASN A 82 -9.04 -14.71 14.37
C ASN A 82 -8.89 -13.49 13.47
N ALA A 83 -9.31 -13.62 12.21
CA ALA A 83 -9.41 -12.48 11.31
C ALA A 83 -10.44 -11.48 11.82
N VAL A 84 -10.07 -10.20 11.79
CA VAL A 84 -11.03 -9.12 11.98
C VAL A 84 -11.06 -8.24 10.75
N VAL A 85 -12.27 -7.83 10.37
CA VAL A 85 -12.51 -6.84 9.33
C VAL A 85 -13.47 -5.79 9.88
N ARG A 86 -13.06 -4.53 9.77
CA ARG A 86 -13.78 -3.37 10.29
C ARG A 86 -14.06 -2.40 9.15
N HIS A 87 -15.29 -1.91 9.11
CA HIS A 87 -15.75 -0.97 8.09
C HIS A 87 -16.14 0.37 8.73
N TRP A 88 -15.48 1.44 8.32
CA TRP A 88 -15.83 2.79 8.68
C TRP A 88 -16.94 3.28 7.76
N ASN A 89 -18.08 3.66 8.32
CA ASN A 89 -19.25 4.11 7.57
C ASN A 89 -19.40 5.65 7.51
N GLY A 90 -18.34 6.39 7.85
CA GLY A 90 -18.38 7.86 7.97
C GLY A 90 -18.64 8.37 9.38
N SER A 91 -19.11 7.52 10.29
CA SER A 91 -19.41 7.92 11.68
C SER A 91 -18.86 6.97 12.75
N ARG A 92 -18.77 5.67 12.43
CA ARG A 92 -18.28 4.65 13.35
C ARG A 92 -17.70 3.46 12.58
N TRP A 93 -16.89 2.69 13.29
CA TRP A 93 -16.44 1.38 12.82
C TRP A 93 -17.49 0.31 13.10
N GLU A 94 -17.77 -0.51 12.10
CA GLU A 94 -18.68 -1.66 12.17
C GLU A 94 -17.91 -2.96 11.97
N ASN A 95 -18.32 -4.01 12.69
CA ASN A 95 -17.77 -5.35 12.52
C ASN A 95 -18.31 -5.99 11.23
N ARG A 96 -17.40 -6.42 10.35
CA ARG A 96 -17.71 -7.06 9.07
C ARG A 96 -16.79 -8.27 8.85
N ASN A 97 -16.63 -9.13 9.85
CA ASN A 97 -15.79 -10.31 9.73
C ASN A 97 -16.29 -11.27 8.61
N PRO A 98 -15.37 -11.91 7.87
CA PRO A 98 -15.73 -12.81 6.80
C PRO A 98 -16.09 -14.23 7.30
N PRO A 99 -16.67 -15.09 6.45
CA PRO A 99 -16.94 -16.49 6.79
C PRO A 99 -15.64 -17.23 7.11
N GLY A 100 -15.63 -18.07 8.14
CA GLY A 100 -14.43 -18.84 8.50
C GLY A 100 -13.29 -17.98 9.04
N ALA A 101 -13.59 -16.86 9.71
CA ALA A 101 -12.60 -15.98 10.35
C ALA A 101 -11.74 -16.66 11.43
N TRP A 102 -12.11 -17.85 11.90
CA TRP A 102 -11.31 -18.62 12.84
C TRP A 102 -10.00 -19.10 12.21
N ASN A 103 -8.87 -18.82 12.87
CA ASN A 103 -7.54 -19.19 12.40
C ASN A 103 -7.26 -18.77 10.95
N LEU A 104 -7.71 -17.55 10.62
CA LEU A 104 -7.54 -16.91 9.32
C LEU A 104 -6.61 -15.71 9.49
N GLU A 105 -5.46 -15.76 8.83
CA GLU A 105 -4.53 -14.65 8.73
C GLU A 105 -4.86 -13.84 7.48
N ILE A 106 -5.34 -12.61 7.63
CA ILE A 106 -5.57 -11.71 6.50
C ILE A 106 -4.23 -11.15 6.02
N GLY A 107 -3.96 -11.39 4.74
CA GLY A 107 -2.78 -10.88 4.05
C GLY A 107 -3.04 -9.57 3.31
N ASP A 108 -4.27 -9.35 2.84
CA ASP A 108 -4.60 -8.18 2.01
C ASP A 108 -6.11 -7.82 2.07
N VAL A 109 -6.43 -6.55 1.88
CA VAL A 109 -7.78 -6.03 1.63
C VAL A 109 -7.71 -4.96 0.54
N ASP A 110 -8.58 -5.07 -0.46
CA ASP A 110 -8.70 -4.03 -1.48
C ASP A 110 -10.16 -3.81 -1.91
N ALA A 111 -10.46 -2.62 -2.41
CA ALA A 111 -11.81 -2.19 -2.72
C ALA A 111 -11.85 -1.25 -3.92
N SER A 112 -12.77 -1.49 -4.86
CA SER A 112 -13.06 -0.56 -5.97
C SER A 112 -14.42 0.14 -5.83
N SER A 113 -15.35 -0.41 -5.04
CA SER A 113 -16.64 0.21 -4.74
C SER A 113 -17.24 -0.36 -3.44
N PRO A 114 -18.28 0.29 -2.86
CA PRO A 114 -18.91 -0.21 -1.63
C PRO A 114 -19.48 -1.64 -1.75
N GLY A 115 -19.76 -2.08 -2.98
CA GLY A 115 -20.23 -3.43 -3.31
C GLY A 115 -19.17 -4.37 -3.89
N ASN A 116 -17.91 -3.94 -3.93
CA ASN A 116 -16.79 -4.73 -4.43
C ASN A 116 -15.56 -4.55 -3.54
N VAL A 117 -15.59 -5.25 -2.41
CA VAL A 117 -14.46 -5.32 -1.48
C VAL A 117 -13.99 -6.76 -1.40
N TRP A 118 -12.69 -6.95 -1.45
CA TRP A 118 -12.06 -8.25 -1.46
C TRP A 118 -11.06 -8.36 -0.33
N ILE A 119 -10.98 -9.54 0.25
CA ILE A 119 -9.94 -9.89 1.21
C ILE A 119 -9.24 -11.15 0.77
N ALA A 120 -7.95 -11.22 1.02
CA ALA A 120 -7.15 -12.40 0.84
C ALA A 120 -6.41 -12.76 2.13
N GLY A 121 -6.12 -14.04 2.30
CA GLY A 121 -5.41 -14.52 3.46
C GLY A 121 -5.04 -15.98 3.34
N ARG A 122 -4.66 -16.58 4.47
CA ARG A 122 -4.42 -18.01 4.60
C ARG A 122 -5.06 -18.57 5.85
N ASN A 123 -5.48 -19.81 5.74
CA ASN A 123 -5.90 -20.63 6.87
C ASN A 123 -5.29 -22.04 6.75
N GLY A 124 -5.67 -22.96 7.64
CA GLY A 124 -5.17 -24.33 7.63
C GLY A 124 -5.41 -25.14 6.34
N ASN A 125 -6.25 -24.65 5.43
CA ASN A 125 -6.56 -25.30 4.15
C ASN A 125 -5.82 -24.68 2.95
N GLY A 126 -5.01 -23.64 3.15
CA GLY A 126 -4.30 -22.90 2.10
C GLY A 126 -4.80 -21.47 1.92
N GLY A 127 -4.77 -20.98 0.68
CA GLY A 127 -5.20 -19.64 0.33
C GLY A 127 -6.69 -19.42 0.56
N TYR A 128 -7.05 -18.23 1.03
CA TYR A 128 -8.41 -17.79 1.30
C TYR A 128 -8.71 -16.51 0.53
N VAL A 129 -9.88 -16.45 -0.11
CA VAL A 129 -10.42 -15.21 -0.69
C VAL A 129 -11.91 -15.11 -0.40
N ALA A 130 -12.37 -13.90 -0.05
CA ALA A 130 -13.79 -13.59 0.05
C ALA A 130 -14.12 -12.23 -0.56
N ARG A 131 -15.35 -12.11 -1.08
CA ARG A 131 -15.91 -10.89 -1.66
C ARG A 131 -17.07 -10.38 -0.84
N TRP A 132 -17.09 -9.10 -0.54
CA TRP A 132 -18.25 -8.37 -0.03
C TRP A 132 -19.02 -7.78 -1.21
N ASP A 133 -20.32 -8.08 -1.28
CA ASP A 133 -21.22 -7.64 -2.37
C ASP A 133 -22.01 -6.36 -2.05
N GLY A 134 -21.67 -5.66 -0.96
CA GLY A 134 -22.42 -4.52 -0.44
C GLY A 134 -23.34 -4.89 0.73
N SER A 135 -23.62 -6.19 0.90
CA SER A 135 -24.53 -6.68 1.94
C SER A 135 -23.97 -7.83 2.78
N ARG A 136 -23.16 -8.71 2.16
CA ARG A 136 -22.59 -9.88 2.82
C ARG A 136 -21.29 -10.31 2.17
N TRP A 137 -20.49 -11.01 2.95
CA TRP A 137 -19.32 -11.73 2.46
C TRP A 137 -19.72 -13.07 1.84
N THR A 138 -19.07 -13.41 0.74
CA THR A 138 -19.10 -14.75 0.14
C THR A 138 -17.66 -15.22 -0.03
N GLN A 139 -17.31 -16.37 0.55
CA GLN A 139 -16.02 -17.00 0.29
C GLN A 139 -16.00 -17.53 -1.14
N ILE A 140 -14.96 -17.17 -1.89
CA ILE A 140 -14.80 -17.56 -3.29
C ILE A 140 -13.74 -18.65 -3.38
N THR A 141 -14.08 -19.77 -4.03
CA THR A 141 -13.12 -20.84 -4.27
C THR A 141 -12.04 -20.37 -5.24
N LEU A 142 -10.78 -20.44 -4.82
CA LEU A 142 -9.63 -20.14 -5.67
C LEU A 142 -9.45 -21.21 -6.77
N PRO A 143 -8.95 -20.82 -7.96
CA PRO A 143 -8.57 -21.80 -8.97
C PRO A 143 -7.38 -22.63 -8.46
N GLU A 144 -7.21 -23.84 -9.00
CA GLU A 144 -6.17 -24.79 -8.56
C GLU A 144 -4.78 -24.15 -8.48
N ALA A 145 -4.41 -23.37 -9.51
CA ALA A 145 -3.12 -22.70 -9.61
C ALA A 145 -2.83 -21.74 -8.43
N CYS A 146 -3.88 -21.19 -7.80
CA CYS A 146 -3.75 -20.25 -6.68
C CYS A 146 -4.04 -20.88 -5.31
N ARG A 147 -4.51 -22.13 -5.25
CA ARG A 147 -5.07 -22.71 -4.00
C ARG A 147 -4.04 -22.78 -2.86
N ARG A 148 -2.76 -22.93 -3.19
CA ARG A 148 -1.65 -22.99 -2.22
C ARG A 148 -0.95 -21.65 -1.99
N ALA A 149 -1.42 -20.56 -2.60
CA ALA A 149 -0.84 -19.24 -2.37
C ALA A 149 -1.24 -18.76 -0.96
N GLU A 150 -0.25 -18.56 -0.10
CA GLU A 150 -0.45 -18.17 1.29
C GLU A 150 -0.68 -16.66 1.48
N TYR A 151 -0.22 -15.85 0.54
CA TYR A 151 -0.21 -14.39 0.66
C TYR A 151 -0.56 -13.76 -0.69
N LEU A 152 -1.79 -14.00 -1.16
CA LEU A 152 -2.25 -13.36 -2.39
C LEU A 152 -2.27 -11.84 -2.23
N GLN A 153 -1.76 -11.12 -3.21
CA GLN A 153 -2.04 -9.69 -3.38
C GLN A 153 -3.31 -9.54 -4.22
N LEU A 154 -4.16 -8.60 -3.83
CA LEU A 154 -5.41 -8.27 -4.51
C LEU A 154 -5.31 -6.89 -5.16
N GLU A 155 -5.89 -6.78 -6.35
CA GLU A 155 -6.12 -5.51 -7.03
C GLU A 155 -7.58 -5.48 -7.49
N ALA A 156 -8.44 -4.87 -6.68
CA ALA A 156 -9.85 -4.69 -6.96
C ALA A 156 -10.03 -3.69 -8.10
N VAL A 157 -10.84 -4.08 -9.07
CA VAL A 157 -11.20 -3.28 -10.25
C VAL A 157 -12.71 -3.22 -10.36
N ASP A 158 -13.29 -2.40 -11.23
CA ASP A 158 -14.74 -2.11 -11.17
C ASP A 158 -15.59 -3.37 -11.37
N ASP A 159 -15.14 -4.30 -12.22
CA ASP A 159 -15.86 -5.52 -12.58
C ASP A 159 -15.36 -6.80 -11.88
N GLY A 160 -14.44 -6.69 -10.92
CA GLY A 160 -13.85 -7.86 -10.29
C GLY A 160 -12.60 -7.60 -9.47
N VAL A 161 -11.65 -8.54 -9.55
CA VAL A 161 -10.37 -8.47 -8.84
C VAL A 161 -9.30 -9.26 -9.58
N TRP A 162 -8.05 -8.79 -9.52
CA TRP A 162 -6.88 -9.61 -9.80
C TRP A 162 -6.32 -10.18 -8.50
N ALA A 163 -5.98 -11.47 -8.51
CA ALA A 163 -5.27 -12.13 -7.42
C ALA A 163 -3.90 -12.59 -7.93
N THR A 164 -2.84 -12.17 -7.24
CA THR A 164 -1.45 -12.41 -7.64
C THR A 164 -0.60 -12.89 -6.46
N ASN A 165 0.70 -13.14 -6.69
CA ASN A 165 1.66 -13.78 -5.76
C ASN A 165 1.45 -15.30 -5.59
N GLY A 166 2.25 -16.08 -6.32
CA GLY A 166 2.13 -17.55 -6.44
C GLY A 166 1.26 -18.01 -7.62
N CYS A 167 0.47 -17.11 -8.19
CA CYS A 167 -0.26 -17.27 -9.45
C CYS A 167 -0.57 -15.89 -10.04
N ILE A 168 -1.21 -15.85 -11.21
CA ILE A 168 -1.91 -14.67 -11.72
C ILE A 168 -3.30 -15.11 -12.16
N ALA A 169 -4.34 -14.59 -11.52
CA ALA A 169 -5.72 -14.90 -11.85
C ALA A 169 -6.60 -13.65 -11.80
N ARG A 170 -7.60 -13.59 -12.67
CA ARG A 170 -8.65 -12.57 -12.63
C ARG A 170 -9.99 -13.22 -12.33
N TRP A 171 -10.71 -12.68 -11.36
CA TRP A 171 -12.11 -13.01 -11.15
C TRP A 171 -12.98 -11.96 -11.83
N LYS A 172 -13.92 -12.42 -12.64
CA LYS A 172 -14.92 -11.59 -13.33
C LYS A 172 -16.15 -12.42 -13.64
N ASP A 173 -17.33 -11.81 -13.53
CA ASP A 173 -18.62 -12.44 -13.88
C ASP A 173 -18.85 -13.82 -13.22
N GLY A 174 -18.39 -13.99 -11.97
CA GLY A 174 -18.57 -15.24 -11.22
C GLY A 174 -17.52 -16.32 -11.48
N ALA A 175 -16.52 -16.07 -12.34
CA ALA A 175 -15.53 -17.07 -12.74
C ALA A 175 -14.09 -16.55 -12.64
N TRP A 176 -13.17 -17.48 -12.36
CA TRP A 176 -11.73 -17.22 -12.42
C TRP A 176 -11.18 -17.55 -13.81
N THR A 177 -10.34 -16.66 -14.33
CA THR A 177 -9.43 -16.93 -15.46
C THR A 177 -8.00 -16.86 -14.95
N THR A 178 -7.23 -17.92 -15.14
CA THR A 178 -5.79 -17.95 -14.78
C THR A 178 -4.96 -17.59 -16.00
N TYR A 179 -3.90 -16.82 -15.79
CA TYR A 179 -2.99 -16.40 -16.84
C TYR A 179 -1.60 -16.97 -16.59
N ASP A 180 -1.03 -17.56 -17.62
CA ASP A 180 0.40 -17.82 -17.66
C ASP A 180 1.14 -16.49 -17.82
N SER A 181 2.30 -16.38 -17.19
CA SER A 181 3.17 -15.22 -17.38
C SER A 181 4.61 -15.67 -17.50
N THR A 182 5.44 -14.81 -18.10
CA THR A 182 6.90 -15.02 -18.10
C THR A 182 7.53 -14.71 -16.74
N ILE A 183 6.76 -14.14 -15.80
CA ILE A 183 7.18 -13.85 -14.43
C ILE A 183 7.13 -15.15 -13.63
N GLY A 184 8.27 -15.55 -13.08
CA GLY A 184 8.38 -16.69 -12.19
C GLY A 184 7.95 -16.39 -10.76
N PHE A 185 8.43 -15.25 -10.24
CA PHE A 185 8.04 -14.74 -8.94
C PHE A 185 7.46 -13.34 -9.11
N VAL A 186 6.16 -13.23 -8.88
CA VAL A 186 5.46 -11.94 -8.83
C VAL A 186 5.75 -11.33 -7.46
N HIS A 187 6.35 -10.15 -7.43
CA HIS A 187 6.69 -9.48 -6.18
C HIS A 187 5.63 -8.46 -5.78
N GLN A 188 5.07 -7.78 -6.78
CA GLN A 188 4.00 -6.81 -6.59
C GLN A 188 3.25 -6.62 -7.90
N THR A 189 1.95 -6.35 -7.78
CA THR A 189 1.12 -5.88 -8.89
C THR A 189 0.43 -4.57 -8.56
N PHE A 190 -0.06 -3.87 -9.57
CA PHE A 190 -0.86 -2.66 -9.40
C PHE A 190 -1.86 -2.55 -10.56
N ALA A 191 -3.15 -2.52 -10.25
CA ALA A 191 -4.15 -2.23 -11.27
C ALA A 191 -4.11 -0.74 -11.61
N VAL A 192 -3.97 -0.44 -12.90
CA VAL A 192 -4.00 0.94 -13.41
C VAL A 192 -5.37 1.28 -13.98
N SER A 193 -6.10 0.26 -14.46
CA SER A 193 -7.50 0.34 -14.87
C SER A 193 -8.10 -1.06 -14.86
N ASP A 194 -9.39 -1.15 -15.18
CA ASP A 194 -10.06 -2.44 -15.34
C ASP A 194 -9.37 -3.37 -16.34
N THR A 195 -8.66 -2.87 -17.34
CA THR A 195 -8.02 -3.71 -18.37
C THR A 195 -6.50 -3.68 -18.29
N GLU A 196 -5.91 -3.05 -17.28
CA GLU A 196 -4.47 -2.84 -17.21
C GLU A 196 -3.93 -3.18 -15.82
N LEU A 197 -2.95 -4.09 -15.81
CA LEU A 197 -2.24 -4.51 -14.60
C LEU A 197 -0.74 -4.38 -14.85
N TRP A 198 -0.02 -3.72 -13.96
CA TRP A 198 1.44 -3.74 -13.97
C TRP A 198 1.95 -4.76 -12.97
N ALA A 199 3.03 -5.45 -13.31
CA ALA A 199 3.65 -6.43 -12.43
C ALA A 199 5.16 -6.28 -12.43
N GLY A 200 5.73 -6.25 -11.22
CA GLY A 200 7.16 -6.33 -10.99
C GLY A 200 7.50 -7.70 -10.41
N GLY A 201 8.62 -8.28 -10.84
CA GLY A 201 9.01 -9.60 -10.36
C GLY A 201 10.33 -10.08 -10.94
N SER A 202 10.49 -11.40 -11.00
CA SER A 202 11.65 -12.05 -11.61
C SER A 202 11.24 -13.27 -12.43
N ARG A 203 11.94 -13.54 -13.54
CA ARG A 203 11.72 -14.73 -14.37
C ARG A 203 12.28 -16.00 -13.71
N LEU A 204 11.67 -17.17 -13.94
CA LEU A 204 12.24 -18.48 -13.55
C LEU A 204 13.50 -18.78 -14.38
N GLY A 205 14.54 -19.33 -13.74
CA GLY A 205 15.86 -19.55 -14.35
C GLY A 205 16.94 -18.70 -13.64
N PRO A 206 17.97 -18.17 -14.35
CA PRO A 206 18.85 -17.19 -13.71
C PRO A 206 18.00 -16.01 -13.27
N TYR A 207 18.09 -15.64 -11.99
CA TYR A 207 17.27 -14.60 -11.39
C TYR A 207 17.46 -13.27 -12.14
N ARG A 208 16.44 -12.89 -12.92
CA ARG A 208 16.44 -11.68 -13.74
C ARG A 208 15.20 -10.85 -13.40
N PRO A 209 15.39 -9.70 -12.72
CA PRO A 209 14.31 -8.76 -12.46
C PRO A 209 13.61 -8.30 -13.74
N ILE A 210 12.30 -8.11 -13.68
CA ILE A 210 11.47 -7.70 -14.79
C ILE A 210 10.29 -6.85 -14.33
N VAL A 211 9.91 -5.91 -15.20
CA VAL A 211 8.61 -5.23 -15.17
C VAL A 211 7.84 -5.61 -16.43
N VAL A 212 6.62 -6.11 -16.26
CA VAL A 212 5.69 -6.41 -17.36
C VAL A 212 4.36 -5.73 -17.11
N ARG A 213 3.54 -5.67 -18.16
CA ARG A 213 2.21 -5.09 -18.14
C ARG A 213 1.23 -6.01 -18.86
N TRP A 214 0.06 -6.21 -18.27
CA TRP A 214 -1.11 -6.72 -18.98
C TRP A 214 -1.77 -5.56 -19.72
N ASP A 215 -1.86 -5.64 -21.05
CA ASP A 215 -2.41 -4.57 -21.89
C ASP A 215 -3.91 -4.69 -22.17
N GLY A 216 -4.57 -5.66 -21.54
CA GLY A 216 -5.98 -6.02 -21.79
C GLY A 216 -6.13 -7.33 -22.56
N LYS A 217 -5.06 -7.80 -23.20
CA LYS A 217 -5.07 -9.02 -24.03
C LYS A 217 -3.93 -9.97 -23.71
N GLU A 218 -2.72 -9.44 -23.49
CA GLU A 218 -1.55 -10.26 -23.21
C GLU A 218 -0.56 -9.56 -22.28
N TRP A 219 0.35 -10.37 -21.71
CA TRP A 219 1.47 -9.87 -20.94
C TRP A 219 2.59 -9.41 -21.87
N VAL A 220 2.95 -8.14 -21.79
CA VAL A 220 4.05 -7.54 -22.56
C VAL A 220 5.15 -7.02 -21.64
N ASP A 221 6.40 -7.08 -22.11
CA ASP A 221 7.51 -6.42 -21.41
C ASP A 221 7.23 -4.91 -21.37
N ALA A 222 7.34 -4.31 -20.19
CA ALA A 222 7.08 -2.88 -20.05
C ALA A 222 8.25 -2.06 -20.60
N ASP A 223 7.93 -0.97 -21.29
CA ASP A 223 8.90 0.02 -21.77
C ASP A 223 9.42 0.86 -20.59
N VAL A 224 10.41 0.32 -19.89
CA VAL A 224 11.12 0.95 -18.76
C VAL A 224 12.55 1.31 -19.17
N PRO A 225 13.14 2.40 -18.64
CA PRO A 225 14.51 2.79 -18.99
C PRO A 225 15.54 1.73 -18.58
N GLU A 226 16.65 1.65 -19.32
CA GLU A 226 17.66 0.62 -19.10
C GLU A 226 18.21 0.59 -17.65
N GLY A 227 18.19 -0.59 -17.04
CA GLY A 227 18.63 -0.82 -15.67
C GLY A 227 17.60 -0.51 -14.58
N TYR A 228 16.42 0.01 -14.94
CA TYR A 228 15.30 0.24 -14.02
C TYR A 228 14.34 -0.95 -14.04
N THR A 229 14.61 -1.94 -13.20
CA THR A 229 14.00 -3.28 -13.28
C THR A 229 13.08 -3.61 -12.11
N THR A 230 12.86 -2.68 -11.19
CA THR A 230 12.00 -2.86 -10.02
C THR A 230 10.85 -1.86 -10.10
N LEU A 231 9.62 -2.38 -10.24
CA LEU A 231 8.40 -1.60 -10.07
C LEU A 231 8.31 -1.09 -8.62
N LEU A 232 7.84 0.13 -8.40
CA LEU A 232 7.60 0.69 -7.06
C LEU A 232 6.12 0.90 -6.79
N VAL A 233 5.43 1.52 -7.75
CA VAL A 233 4.00 1.73 -7.76
C VAL A 233 3.56 2.05 -9.19
N ALA A 234 2.37 1.62 -9.57
CA ALA A 234 1.69 2.09 -10.77
C ALA A 234 0.25 2.48 -10.44
N GLY A 235 -0.28 3.44 -11.17
CA GLY A 235 -1.66 3.89 -11.09
C GLY A 235 -2.00 4.76 -12.30
N PRO A 236 -3.23 5.28 -12.38
CA PRO A 236 -3.69 6.07 -13.52
C PRO A 236 -2.71 7.21 -13.87
N GLY A 237 -1.99 7.09 -14.99
CA GLY A 237 -1.06 8.12 -15.48
C GLY A 237 0.30 8.21 -14.77
N HIS A 238 0.57 7.37 -13.76
CA HIS A 238 1.82 7.39 -12.99
C HIS A 238 2.41 5.99 -12.86
N VAL A 239 3.64 5.80 -13.32
CA VAL A 239 4.42 4.58 -13.03
C VAL A 239 5.78 4.95 -12.49
N TRP A 240 6.16 4.34 -11.39
CA TRP A 240 7.44 4.58 -10.74
C TRP A 240 8.26 3.31 -10.69
N VAL A 241 9.53 3.43 -11.08
CA VAL A 241 10.48 2.32 -11.08
C VAL A 241 11.82 2.75 -10.48
N GLN A 242 12.56 1.76 -9.98
CA GLN A 242 13.93 1.93 -9.53
C GLN A 242 14.85 0.88 -10.16
N GLY A 243 16.15 1.19 -10.14
CA GLY A 243 17.20 0.28 -10.61
C GLY A 243 18.26 0.03 -9.52
N PRO A 244 18.86 -1.18 -9.48
CA PRO A 244 20.01 -1.45 -8.64
C PRO A 244 21.16 -0.47 -8.92
N GLY A 245 21.72 0.13 -7.87
CA GLY A 245 22.84 1.08 -7.98
C GLY A 245 22.50 2.45 -8.58
N LYS A 246 21.25 2.70 -9.02
CA LYS A 246 20.82 4.02 -9.51
C LYS A 246 20.66 5.01 -8.34
N SER A 247 21.03 6.27 -8.55
CA SER A 247 20.88 7.34 -7.56
C SER A 247 19.46 7.94 -7.51
N GLU A 248 18.70 7.73 -8.56
CA GLU A 248 17.39 8.32 -8.83
C GLU A 248 16.30 7.26 -8.99
N LEU A 249 15.06 7.72 -8.94
CA LEU A 249 13.87 6.99 -9.38
C LEU A 249 13.52 7.46 -10.80
N MET A 250 12.81 6.62 -11.56
CA MET A 250 12.19 7.05 -12.81
C MET A 250 10.68 7.09 -12.67
N HIS A 251 10.09 8.19 -13.12
CA HIS A 251 8.66 8.44 -13.13
C HIS A 251 8.16 8.53 -14.57
N ARG A 252 7.18 7.71 -14.93
CA ARG A 252 6.46 7.79 -16.20
C ARG A 252 5.19 8.59 -16.03
N THR A 253 5.00 9.55 -16.92
CA THR A 253 3.73 10.25 -17.16
C THR A 253 3.35 10.14 -18.64
N ALA A 254 2.27 10.81 -19.06
CA ALA A 254 1.93 10.97 -20.46
C ALA A 254 3.05 11.63 -21.30
N ALA A 255 3.93 12.42 -20.68
CA ALA A 255 5.08 13.04 -21.33
C ALA A 255 6.29 12.10 -21.50
N GLY A 256 6.22 10.89 -20.95
CA GLY A 256 7.32 9.93 -20.94
C GLY A 256 8.00 9.82 -19.58
N TRP A 257 9.25 9.33 -19.59
CA TRP A 257 10.04 9.05 -18.40
C TRP A 257 10.90 10.25 -17.98
N THR A 258 10.84 10.62 -16.71
CA THR A 258 11.68 11.66 -16.10
C THR A 258 12.32 11.14 -14.81
N ALA A 259 13.55 11.57 -14.56
CA ALA A 259 14.26 11.25 -13.32
C ALA A 259 13.72 12.06 -12.15
N ALA A 260 13.68 11.45 -10.97
CA ALA A 260 13.27 12.08 -9.72
C ALA A 260 14.19 11.63 -8.57
N PRO A 261 14.44 12.49 -7.56
CA PRO A 261 15.32 12.13 -6.45
C PRO A 261 14.74 10.95 -5.65
N LYS A 262 15.62 10.13 -5.08
CA LYS A 262 15.23 9.13 -4.09
C LYS A 262 14.86 9.79 -2.75
N PRO A 263 13.93 9.19 -1.98
CA PRO A 263 13.72 9.62 -0.60
C PRO A 263 14.96 9.32 0.24
N PRO A 264 15.15 9.98 1.39
CA PRO A 264 16.29 9.72 2.27
C PRO A 264 16.39 8.26 2.73
N SER A 265 15.24 7.61 2.92
CA SER A 265 15.11 6.16 3.13
C SER A 265 13.70 5.71 2.77
N ALA A 266 13.51 4.42 2.50
CA ALA A 266 12.20 3.85 2.20
C ALA A 266 12.10 2.46 2.82
N TYR A 267 11.32 2.35 3.89
CA TYR A 267 10.94 1.09 4.53
C TYR A 267 9.51 0.68 4.13
N LEU A 268 8.58 1.63 4.15
CA LEU A 268 7.21 1.41 3.74
C LEU A 268 7.10 1.23 2.22
N PRO A 269 6.14 0.43 1.72
CA PRO A 269 5.85 0.33 0.30
C PRO A 269 5.51 1.71 -0.27
N TYR A 270 5.79 1.93 -1.56
CA TYR A 270 5.41 3.18 -2.21
C TYR A 270 3.92 3.19 -2.52
N ARG A 271 3.27 4.34 -2.32
CA ARG A 271 1.85 4.55 -2.62
C ARG A 271 1.67 5.83 -3.42
N LEU A 272 0.68 5.87 -4.30
CA LEU A 272 0.27 7.10 -4.98
C LEU A 272 -0.80 7.82 -4.14
N GLY A 273 -0.67 9.13 -4.00
CA GLY A 273 -1.75 10.00 -3.59
C GLY A 273 -2.74 10.22 -4.73
N GLU A 274 -3.97 10.61 -4.40
CA GLU A 274 -5.01 10.96 -5.39
C GLU A 274 -4.55 12.13 -6.30
N ASP A 275 -3.72 13.03 -5.76
CA ASP A 275 -3.09 14.14 -6.49
C ASP A 275 -1.86 13.73 -7.34
N GLY A 276 -1.55 12.44 -7.43
CA GLY A 276 -0.38 11.91 -8.15
C GLY A 276 0.95 12.04 -7.39
N SER A 277 0.92 12.51 -6.14
CA SER A 277 2.12 12.54 -5.27
C SER A 277 2.58 11.12 -4.93
N LEU A 278 3.89 10.95 -4.73
CA LEU A 278 4.47 9.66 -4.35
C LEU A 278 4.76 9.64 -2.85
N TRP A 279 4.29 8.60 -2.17
CA TRP A 279 4.44 8.43 -0.72
C TRP A 279 5.29 7.20 -0.39
N THR A 280 6.06 7.31 0.69
CA THR A 280 6.73 6.20 1.39
C THR A 280 7.01 6.64 2.83
N GLY A 281 7.84 5.93 3.57
CA GLY A 281 8.23 6.31 4.91
C GLY A 281 9.27 5.38 5.53
N THR A 282 9.73 5.77 6.71
CA THR A 282 10.63 4.95 7.53
C THR A 282 9.86 3.85 8.27
N ASP A 283 10.57 2.97 8.96
CA ASP A 283 9.98 1.94 9.82
C ASP A 283 9.10 2.57 10.92
N PRO A 284 7.76 2.37 10.88
CA PRO A 284 6.82 2.99 11.82
C PRO A 284 6.98 2.47 13.25
N SER A 285 7.72 1.37 13.46
CA SER A 285 8.02 0.85 14.79
C SER A 285 9.12 1.64 15.50
N LYS A 286 9.87 2.49 14.78
CA LYS A 286 11.06 3.17 15.33
C LYS A 286 10.72 4.56 15.89
N PRO A 287 11.43 5.00 16.96
CA PRO A 287 11.34 6.39 17.41
C PRO A 287 11.66 7.38 16.27
N GLY A 288 10.85 8.42 16.13
CA GLY A 288 11.05 9.46 15.11
C GLY A 288 10.68 9.03 13.70
N ALA A 289 9.84 8.02 13.53
CA ALA A 289 9.37 7.60 12.22
C ALA A 289 8.64 8.73 11.47
N VAL A 290 8.82 8.78 10.16
CA VAL A 290 8.28 9.82 9.27
C VAL A 290 7.68 9.21 8.01
N PHE A 291 6.63 9.84 7.50
CA PHE A 291 6.23 9.72 6.11
C PHE A 291 7.09 10.65 5.23
N TYR A 292 7.35 10.20 4.02
CA TYR A 292 7.92 11.01 2.96
C TYR A 292 6.87 11.19 1.86
N ARG A 293 6.72 12.43 1.38
CA ARG A 293 5.85 12.76 0.25
C ARG A 293 6.64 13.50 -0.81
N PHE A 294 6.59 13.04 -2.05
CA PHE A 294 7.14 13.73 -3.20
C PHE A 294 6.04 14.46 -3.96
N ASP A 295 6.16 15.78 -4.06
CA ASP A 295 5.17 16.68 -4.68
C ASP A 295 5.39 16.91 -6.19
N GLY A 296 6.34 16.17 -6.79
CA GLY A 296 6.79 16.37 -8.17
C GLY A 296 8.08 17.19 -8.29
N ALA A 297 8.50 17.88 -7.22
CA ALA A 297 9.74 18.64 -7.17
C ALA A 297 10.67 18.18 -6.05
N GLN A 298 10.14 17.96 -4.85
CA GLN A 298 10.95 17.65 -3.66
C GLN A 298 10.26 16.69 -2.69
N TRP A 299 11.07 16.02 -1.87
CA TRP A 299 10.59 15.20 -0.77
C TRP A 299 10.33 16.05 0.47
N GLN A 300 9.09 15.99 0.94
CA GLN A 300 8.66 16.54 2.22
C GLN A 300 8.75 15.45 3.28
N THR A 301 9.23 15.80 4.47
CA THR A 301 9.32 14.90 5.62
C THR A 301 8.21 15.24 6.60
N ILE A 302 7.36 14.27 6.91
CA ILE A 302 6.15 14.47 7.69
C ILE A 302 6.19 13.51 8.90
N PRO A 303 6.23 14.01 10.15
CA PRO A 303 6.27 13.15 11.32
C PRO A 303 5.06 12.21 11.41
N MET A 304 5.29 10.94 11.77
CA MET A 304 4.21 10.03 12.12
C MET A 304 3.65 10.42 13.51
N PRO A 305 2.31 10.46 13.68
CA PRO A 305 1.70 10.89 14.93
C PRO A 305 1.79 9.84 16.04
N ALA A 306 2.03 8.58 15.69
CA ALA A 306 2.23 7.48 16.63
C ALA A 306 3.15 6.41 16.03
N ARG A 307 3.66 5.53 16.89
CA ARG A 307 4.46 4.35 16.50
C ARG A 307 3.60 3.11 16.40
N THR A 308 4.06 2.12 15.66
CA THR A 308 3.46 0.78 15.60
C THR A 308 4.27 -0.24 16.40
N GLY A 309 3.69 -1.41 16.65
CA GLY A 309 4.39 -2.55 17.22
C GLY A 309 5.47 -3.12 16.29
N THR A 310 6.39 -3.91 16.85
CA THR A 310 7.47 -4.58 16.11
C THR A 310 7.00 -5.90 15.52
N GLY A 311 7.24 -6.10 14.22
CA GLY A 311 6.68 -7.16 13.38
C GLY A 311 7.13 -8.59 13.64
N SER A 312 6.57 -9.26 14.64
CA SER A 312 6.00 -10.56 14.28
C SER A 312 4.72 -10.29 13.48
N ARG A 313 4.39 -11.08 12.45
CA ARG A 313 3.13 -10.97 11.67
C ARG A 313 1.86 -10.91 12.53
N GLU A 314 2.02 -11.25 13.80
CA GLU A 314 1.01 -11.36 14.84
C GLU A 314 1.06 -10.22 15.88
N ARG A 315 2.08 -9.35 15.90
CA ARG A 315 2.19 -8.19 16.82
C ARG A 315 2.66 -6.89 16.17
N GLY A 316 2.91 -6.89 14.87
CA GLY A 316 3.27 -5.69 14.12
C GLY A 316 2.82 -5.81 12.67
N GLY A 317 2.01 -4.85 12.27
CA GLY A 317 1.59 -4.62 10.89
C GLY A 317 1.13 -3.18 10.76
N PHE A 318 1.34 -2.64 9.58
CA PHE A 318 0.96 -1.29 9.22
C PHE A 318 0.82 -1.23 7.70
N ASP A 319 -0.32 -0.73 7.27
CA ASP A 319 -0.54 -0.37 5.88
C ASP A 319 -1.16 1.02 5.82
N TYR A 320 -1.02 1.65 4.66
CA TYR A 320 -1.54 2.97 4.41
C TYR A 320 -1.86 3.15 2.93
N THR A 321 -2.87 3.96 2.66
CA THR A 321 -3.38 4.20 1.32
C THR A 321 -3.97 5.61 1.19
N ALA A 322 -4.13 6.08 -0.04
CA ALA A 322 -4.83 7.32 -0.34
C ALA A 322 -6.32 7.20 -0.05
N VAL A 323 -6.96 8.32 0.26
CA VAL A 323 -8.40 8.38 0.51
C VAL A 323 -9.04 9.17 -0.64
N PRO A 324 -9.71 8.50 -1.59
CA PRO A 324 -10.35 9.17 -2.72
C PRO A 324 -11.35 10.26 -2.28
N GLY A 325 -11.48 11.32 -3.07
CA GLY A 325 -12.32 12.46 -2.77
C GLY A 325 -11.77 13.40 -1.70
N THR A 326 -10.48 13.30 -1.36
CA THR A 326 -9.84 14.19 -0.37
C THR A 326 -8.63 14.95 -0.91
N GLY A 327 -8.20 14.68 -2.15
CA GLY A 327 -7.09 15.34 -2.84
C GLY A 327 -5.73 14.85 -2.36
N THR A 328 -5.39 15.11 -1.09
CA THR A 328 -4.08 14.74 -0.49
C THR A 328 -4.21 13.84 0.74
N GLY A 329 -5.44 13.47 1.11
CA GLY A 329 -5.70 12.68 2.29
C GLY A 329 -5.26 11.23 2.12
N MET A 330 -4.66 10.73 3.18
CA MET A 330 -4.14 9.40 3.37
C MET A 330 -4.69 8.86 4.69
N ILE A 331 -4.76 7.53 4.77
CA ILE A 331 -5.12 6.82 5.99
C ILE A 331 -4.16 5.64 6.17
N GLY A 332 -3.76 5.40 7.42
CA GLY A 332 -2.99 4.24 7.82
C GLY A 332 -3.71 3.45 8.89
N ALA A 333 -3.66 2.13 8.80
CA ALA A 333 -4.13 1.22 9.84
C ALA A 333 -2.97 0.34 10.29
N GLY A 334 -2.83 0.16 11.60
CA GLY A 334 -1.76 -0.63 12.17
C GLY A 334 -2.06 -1.19 13.55
N THR A 335 -1.04 -1.81 14.12
CA THR A 335 -1.07 -2.34 15.48
C THR A 335 -0.22 -1.47 16.39
N ALA A 336 -0.76 -1.01 17.52
CA ALA A 336 -0.03 -0.20 18.50
C ALA A 336 1.05 -1.03 19.24
N PRO A 337 2.11 -0.41 19.80
CA PRO A 337 3.19 -1.14 20.48
C PRO A 337 2.75 -2.01 21.66
N GLY A 338 1.67 -1.63 22.34
CA GLY A 338 1.07 -2.39 23.44
C GLY A 338 -0.02 -3.38 23.00
N GLY A 339 -0.19 -3.59 21.69
CA GLY A 339 -1.36 -4.24 21.12
C GLY A 339 -2.54 -3.30 20.97
N GLY A 340 -3.54 -3.75 20.22
CA GLY A 340 -4.72 -3.00 19.86
C GLY A 340 -4.60 -2.27 18.51
N PRO A 341 -5.74 -1.88 17.93
CA PRO A 341 -5.81 -1.24 16.63
C PRO A 341 -5.37 0.23 16.72
N LEU A 342 -4.74 0.71 15.66
CA LEU A 342 -4.26 2.08 15.52
C LEU A 342 -4.66 2.61 14.16
N ILE A 343 -5.28 3.80 14.12
CA ILE A 343 -5.59 4.52 12.88
C ILE A 343 -4.86 5.86 12.91
N MET A 344 -4.23 6.20 11.78
CA MET A 344 -3.61 7.50 11.54
C MET A 344 -4.15 8.10 10.25
N THR A 345 -4.32 9.41 10.18
CA THR A 345 -4.79 10.06 8.96
C THR A 345 -4.39 11.53 8.93
N ASN A 346 -4.22 12.07 7.72
CA ASN A 346 -4.10 13.51 7.45
C ASN A 346 -5.32 14.05 6.69
N ARG A 347 -6.45 13.34 6.69
CA ARG A 347 -7.70 13.86 6.11
C ARG A 347 -8.12 15.17 6.82
N PRO A 348 -8.74 16.12 6.11
CA PRO A 348 -9.42 17.25 6.75
C PRO A 348 -10.42 16.75 7.80
N ALA A 349 -10.57 17.48 8.92
CA ALA A 349 -11.66 17.18 9.85
C ALA A 349 -12.98 17.54 9.16
N SER A 350 -13.91 16.59 9.12
CA SER A 350 -15.27 16.75 8.57
C SER A 350 -16.15 17.57 9.49
#